data_AF-A0A2V3PMT8-F1
#
_entry.id   AF-A0A2V3PMT8-F1
#
_cell.length_a   1.000
_cell.length_b   1.000
_cell.length_c   1.000
_cell.angle_alpha   90.00
_cell.angle_beta   90.00
_cell.angle_gamma   90.00
#
_symmetry.space_group_name_H-M   'P 1'
#
loop_
_entity.id
_entity.type
_entity.pdbx_description
1 polymer ?
#
loop_
_entity_poly.entity_id
_entity_poly.type
_entity_poly.pdbx_seq_one_letter_code
_entity_poly.pdbx_strand_id
1 'polypeptide(L)'
;MSNITVKYSKAMKMSDLIDADYKLLLLLTRLKFSLGFGDKSVGAVCEQYGFNPECFLFLANIQSNKPIMDVQEAFNKLPLQPFLYYLKCSHEYFLESRLPNIRRKLKLIFSEEESSLEKLVLDFFDNYKKEVYDHMKYEDNTVFPYVQSLMNKSNEDKYSINIFEERHNNIEEKIADLKRILLKYVSGVKDQTLMTNILLELYMSEEELASHTFIEDSLVIPRVKTIEKGVL
;
A
#
# COMPACT_ATOMS: atom_id res chain seq x y z
N MET A 1 -10.31 -22.30 19.12
CA MET A 1 -9.61 -22.95 17.98
C MET A 1 -8.17 -22.51 18.08
N SER A 2 -7.22 -23.45 18.11
CA SER A 2 -5.79 -23.11 18.05
C SER A 2 -5.56 -22.26 16.80
N ASN A 3 -5.10 -21.01 16.97
CA ASN A 3 -4.67 -20.16 15.88
C ASN A 3 -3.43 -20.79 15.24
N ILE A 4 -3.66 -21.73 14.31
CA ILE A 4 -2.61 -22.29 13.48
C ILE A 4 -2.28 -21.17 12.50
N THR A 5 -1.20 -20.43 12.77
CA THR A 5 -0.66 -19.46 11.83
C THR A 5 -0.21 -20.22 10.59
N VAL A 6 -1.02 -20.19 9.52
CA VAL A 6 -0.67 -20.79 8.22
C VAL A 6 0.63 -20.16 7.75
N LYS A 7 1.64 -20.98 7.46
CA LYS A 7 2.91 -20.54 6.89
C LYS A 7 2.78 -20.44 5.38
N TYR A 8 2.99 -19.24 4.84
CA TYR A 8 2.94 -19.03 3.40
C TYR A 8 4.14 -19.65 2.69
N SER A 9 3.91 -20.26 1.53
CA SER A 9 4.98 -20.90 0.75
C SER A 9 4.67 -20.88 -0.74
N LYS A 10 5.69 -20.98 -1.59
CA LYS A 10 5.52 -21.01 -3.05
C LYS A 10 4.73 -22.21 -3.58
N ALA A 11 4.65 -23.29 -2.79
CA ALA A 11 4.02 -24.54 -3.18
C ALA A 11 2.51 -24.58 -2.87
N MET A 12 2.02 -23.71 -1.98
CA MET A 12 0.59 -23.64 -1.68
C MET A 12 -0.18 -23.10 -2.89
N LYS A 13 -1.45 -23.49 -3.05
CA LYS A 13 -2.30 -22.90 -4.08
C LYS A 13 -2.50 -21.41 -3.77
N MET A 14 -2.57 -20.59 -4.82
CA MET A 14 -2.87 -19.16 -4.63
C MET A 14 -4.25 -18.98 -3.95
N SER A 15 -5.23 -19.83 -4.25
CA SER A 15 -6.53 -19.85 -3.55
C SER A 15 -6.37 -20.03 -2.04
N ASP A 16 -5.58 -21.03 -1.62
CA ASP A 16 -5.41 -21.35 -0.20
C ASP A 16 -4.69 -20.23 0.55
N LEU A 17 -3.82 -19.48 -0.15
CA LEU A 17 -3.16 -18.29 0.39
C LEU A 17 -4.19 -17.18 0.66
N ILE A 18 -5.07 -16.91 -0.31
CA ILE A 18 -6.13 -15.91 -0.16
C ILE A 18 -7.16 -16.31 0.90
N ASP A 19 -7.49 -17.60 1.01
CA ASP A 19 -8.40 -18.09 2.05
C ASP A 19 -7.78 -17.94 3.45
N ALA A 20 -6.45 -18.03 3.58
CA ALA A 20 -5.76 -17.81 4.84
C ALA A 20 -5.78 -16.33 5.28
N ASP A 21 -5.80 -15.38 4.34
CA ASP A 21 -6.04 -13.96 4.60
C ASP A 21 -6.61 -13.25 3.35
N TYR A 22 -7.91 -12.93 3.41
CA TYR A 22 -8.63 -12.31 2.29
C TYR A 22 -8.09 -10.92 1.92
N LYS A 23 -7.36 -10.24 2.82
CA LYS A 23 -6.76 -8.92 2.53
C LYS A 23 -5.73 -9.01 1.41
N LEU A 24 -5.16 -10.18 1.15
CA LEU A 24 -4.23 -10.43 0.06
C LEU A 24 -4.85 -10.25 -1.33
N LEU A 25 -6.18 -10.22 -1.46
CA LEU A 25 -6.85 -9.79 -2.70
C LEU A 25 -6.43 -8.38 -3.13
N LEU A 26 -6.17 -7.50 -2.16
CA LEU A 26 -5.70 -6.16 -2.45
C LEU A 26 -4.24 -6.14 -2.91
N LEU A 27 -3.39 -6.98 -2.32
CA LEU A 27 -2.00 -7.16 -2.78
C LEU A 27 -1.98 -7.63 -4.24
N LEU A 28 -2.83 -8.60 -4.61
CA LEU A 28 -2.98 -9.05 -6.00
C LEU A 28 -3.42 -7.91 -6.91
N THR A 29 -4.40 -7.12 -6.47
CA THR A 29 -4.91 -5.96 -7.22
C THR A 29 -3.80 -4.95 -7.50
N ARG A 30 -3.01 -4.58 -6.49
CA ARG A 30 -1.89 -3.64 -6.63
C ARG A 30 -0.78 -4.21 -7.51
N LEU A 31 -0.47 -5.50 -7.40
CA LEU A 31 0.50 -6.17 -8.29
C LEU A 31 -0.05 -6.48 -9.69
N LYS A 32 -1.30 -6.11 -9.98
CA LYS A 32 -1.99 -6.36 -11.26
C LYS A 32 -2.13 -7.85 -11.61
N PHE A 33 -2.23 -8.69 -10.58
CA PHE A 33 -2.52 -10.12 -10.74
C PHE A 33 -4.03 -10.30 -10.90
N SER A 34 -4.44 -10.86 -12.03
CA SER A 34 -5.84 -11.14 -12.33
C SER A 34 -6.28 -12.44 -11.65
N LEU A 35 -7.49 -12.44 -11.08
CA LEU A 35 -8.09 -13.65 -10.52
C LEU A 35 -8.32 -14.72 -11.60
N GLY A 36 -8.65 -15.94 -11.16
CA GLY A 36 -8.83 -17.10 -12.06
C GLY A 36 -7.59 -17.98 -12.16
N PHE A 37 -6.86 -18.17 -11.05
CA PHE A 37 -5.60 -18.92 -11.00
C PHE A 37 -5.78 -20.45 -11.16
N GLY A 38 -7.00 -20.97 -11.05
CA GLY A 38 -7.24 -22.41 -10.97
C GLY A 38 -6.50 -23.04 -9.79
N ASP A 39 -5.90 -24.21 -10.01
CA ASP A 39 -5.11 -24.92 -9.00
C ASP A 39 -3.62 -24.52 -8.97
N LYS A 40 -3.24 -23.40 -9.62
CA LYS A 40 -1.84 -22.97 -9.67
C LYS A 40 -1.32 -22.61 -8.29
N SER A 41 -0.06 -22.98 -8.05
CA SER A 41 0.67 -22.59 -6.85
C SER A 41 1.04 -21.11 -6.88
N VAL A 42 1.34 -20.54 -5.71
CA VAL A 42 1.85 -19.17 -5.58
C VAL A 42 3.05 -18.94 -6.49
N GLY A 43 4.01 -19.88 -6.51
CA GLY A 43 5.19 -19.80 -7.38
C GLY A 43 4.83 -19.74 -8.86
N ALA A 44 3.93 -20.62 -9.33
CA ALA A 44 3.52 -20.65 -10.74
C ALA A 44 2.75 -19.39 -11.15
N VAL A 45 1.95 -18.81 -10.26
CA VAL A 45 1.28 -17.53 -10.52
C VAL A 45 2.30 -16.39 -10.58
N CYS A 46 3.21 -16.28 -9.61
CA CYS A 46 4.25 -15.26 -9.63
C CYS A 46 5.11 -15.31 -10.92
N GLU A 47 5.52 -16.51 -11.35
CA GLU A 47 6.25 -16.73 -12.60
C GLU A 47 5.45 -16.25 -13.83
N GLN A 48 4.14 -16.55 -13.89
CA GLN A 48 3.27 -16.08 -14.98
C GLN A 48 3.25 -14.55 -15.10
N TYR A 49 3.35 -13.84 -13.98
CA TYR A 49 3.35 -12.37 -13.94
C TYR A 49 4.76 -11.77 -13.93
N GLY A 50 5.82 -12.59 -14.06
CA GLY A 50 7.21 -12.12 -14.04
C GLY A 50 7.63 -11.51 -12.70
N PHE A 51 6.96 -11.88 -11.60
CA PHE A 51 7.24 -11.37 -10.26
C PHE A 51 8.02 -12.39 -9.44
N ASN A 52 8.96 -11.94 -8.60
CA ASN A 52 9.76 -12.84 -7.78
C ASN A 52 8.89 -13.49 -6.66
N PRO A 53 8.76 -14.83 -6.59
CA PRO A 53 7.91 -15.48 -5.61
C PRO A 53 8.29 -15.21 -4.14
N GLU A 54 9.57 -15.08 -3.82
CA GLU A 54 10.03 -14.81 -2.46
C GLU A 54 9.71 -13.37 -2.04
N CYS A 55 9.86 -12.40 -2.95
CA CYS A 55 9.38 -11.03 -2.73
C CYS A 55 7.86 -11.00 -2.53
N PHE A 56 7.10 -11.80 -3.28
CA PHE A 56 5.64 -11.85 -3.12
C PHE A 56 5.25 -12.39 -1.75
N LEU A 57 5.87 -13.48 -1.32
CA LEU A 57 5.63 -14.05 0.00
C LEU A 57 6.06 -13.08 1.12
N PHE A 58 7.15 -12.34 0.94
CA PHE A 58 7.54 -11.29 1.89
C PHE A 58 6.45 -10.21 2.02
N LEU A 59 5.99 -9.66 0.89
CA LEU A 59 4.89 -8.67 0.86
C LEU A 59 3.60 -9.23 1.46
N ALA A 60 3.25 -10.49 1.15
CA ALA A 60 2.07 -11.15 1.70
C ALA A 60 2.14 -11.31 3.21
N ASN A 61 3.31 -11.67 3.76
CA ASN A 61 3.49 -11.76 5.21
C ASN A 61 3.36 -10.40 5.89
N ILE A 62 3.95 -9.33 5.32
CA ILE A 62 3.79 -7.95 5.82
C ILE A 62 2.31 -7.55 5.81
N GLN A 63 1.62 -7.71 4.68
CA GLN A 63 0.21 -7.35 4.54
C GLN A 63 -0.71 -8.12 5.49
N SER A 64 -0.36 -9.37 5.82
CA SER A 64 -1.14 -10.21 6.75
C SER A 64 -0.75 -9.98 8.22
N ASN A 65 0.08 -8.97 8.52
CA ASN A 65 0.65 -8.71 9.84
C ASN A 65 1.29 -9.96 10.49
N LYS A 66 1.88 -10.84 9.66
CA LYS A 66 2.57 -12.03 10.15
C LYS A 66 3.98 -11.65 10.61
N PRO A 67 4.45 -12.17 11.75
CA PRO A 67 5.80 -11.88 12.21
C PRO A 67 6.84 -12.43 11.22
N ILE A 68 7.79 -11.58 10.85
CA ILE A 68 8.97 -11.96 10.09
C ILE A 68 10.17 -11.84 11.03
N MET A 69 10.85 -12.96 11.27
CA MET A 69 12.10 -12.94 12.05
C MET A 69 13.15 -12.13 11.30
N ASP A 70 13.82 -11.22 12.01
CA ASP A 70 14.90 -10.39 11.48
C ASP A 70 14.55 -9.75 10.14
N VAL A 71 13.43 -9.01 10.10
CA VAL A 71 12.79 -8.50 8.88
C VAL A 71 13.76 -7.75 7.96
N GLN A 72 14.71 -6.97 8.51
CA GLN A 72 15.74 -6.28 7.73
C GLN A 72 16.71 -7.26 7.06
N GLU A 73 17.17 -8.30 7.77
CA GLU A 73 18.07 -9.31 7.19
C GLU A 73 17.36 -10.13 6.11
N ALA A 74 16.10 -10.52 6.37
CA ALA A 74 15.27 -11.21 5.39
C ALA A 74 15.08 -10.35 4.12
N PHE A 75 14.78 -9.06 4.28
CA PHE A 75 14.63 -8.13 3.17
C PHE A 75 15.92 -7.94 2.36
N ASN A 76 17.07 -7.83 3.02
CA ASN A 76 18.36 -7.61 2.36
C ASN A 76 18.79 -8.77 1.44
N LYS A 77 18.28 -10.00 1.69
CA LYS A 77 18.49 -11.17 0.83
C LYS A 77 17.67 -11.14 -0.46
N LEU A 78 16.64 -10.31 -0.54
CA LEU A 78 15.72 -10.21 -1.67
C LEU A 78 16.20 -9.15 -2.67
N PRO A 79 15.87 -9.24 -3.97
CA PRO A 79 16.12 -8.16 -4.91
C PRO A 79 15.26 -6.92 -4.56
N LEU A 80 15.82 -5.71 -4.75
CA LEU A 80 15.11 -4.47 -4.45
C LEU A 80 14.05 -4.12 -5.51
N GLN A 81 14.29 -4.46 -6.78
CA GLN A 81 13.43 -4.08 -7.92
C GLN A 81 11.93 -4.43 -7.75
N PRO A 82 11.55 -5.64 -7.28
CA PRO A 82 10.14 -5.99 -7.09
C PRO A 82 9.42 -5.13 -6.05
N PHE A 83 10.14 -4.60 -5.06
CA PHE A 83 9.57 -3.70 -4.06
C PHE A 83 9.32 -2.30 -4.63
N LEU A 84 10.25 -1.75 -5.41
CA LEU A 84 10.02 -0.48 -6.12
C LEU A 84 8.85 -0.60 -7.10
N TYR A 85 8.74 -1.73 -7.80
CA TYR A 85 7.58 -2.02 -8.64
C TYR A 85 6.27 -2.07 -7.84
N TYR A 86 6.27 -2.76 -6.69
CA TYR A 86 5.11 -2.84 -5.81
C TYR A 86 4.67 -1.46 -5.28
N LEU A 87 5.60 -0.63 -4.81
CA LEU A 87 5.31 0.73 -4.32
C LEU A 87 4.69 1.57 -5.44
N LYS A 88 5.34 1.61 -6.61
CA LYS A 88 4.81 2.32 -7.79
C LYS A 88 3.43 1.86 -8.24
N CYS A 89 3.16 0.55 -8.24
CA CYS A 89 1.81 0.06 -8.56
C CYS A 89 0.79 0.38 -7.46
N SER A 90 1.24 0.45 -6.20
CA SER A 90 0.41 0.91 -5.09
C SER A 90 0.01 2.38 -5.27
N HIS A 91 0.92 3.23 -5.77
CA HIS A 91 0.62 4.62 -6.10
C HIS A 91 -0.50 4.73 -7.15
N GLU A 92 -0.35 4.01 -8.27
CA GLU A 92 -1.37 3.97 -9.33
C GLU A 92 -2.73 3.53 -8.76
N TYR A 93 -2.75 2.46 -7.97
CA TYR A 93 -3.98 1.98 -7.33
C TYR A 93 -4.63 3.03 -6.41
N PHE A 94 -3.85 3.72 -5.56
CA PHE A 94 -4.41 4.71 -4.65
C PHE A 94 -4.92 5.95 -5.38
N LEU A 95 -4.11 6.50 -6.29
CA LEU A 95 -4.39 7.74 -6.98
C LEU A 95 -5.47 7.61 -8.04
N GLU A 96 -5.51 6.50 -8.76
CA GLU A 96 -6.39 6.32 -9.92
C GLU A 96 -7.65 5.50 -9.61
N SER A 97 -7.63 4.70 -8.54
CA SER A 97 -8.74 3.80 -8.21
C SER A 97 -9.31 4.01 -6.81
N ARG A 98 -8.55 3.71 -5.75
CA ARG A 98 -9.06 3.62 -4.37
C ARG A 98 -9.62 4.95 -3.87
N LEU A 99 -8.82 6.02 -3.88
CA LEU A 99 -9.24 7.34 -3.38
C LEU A 99 -10.33 7.99 -4.24
N PRO A 100 -10.26 7.97 -5.59
CA PRO A 100 -11.35 8.44 -6.43
C PRO A 100 -12.68 7.72 -6.18
N ASN A 101 -12.64 6.40 -5.96
CA ASN A 101 -13.84 5.60 -5.70
C ASN A 101 -14.48 5.95 -4.36
N ILE A 102 -13.68 6.07 -3.28
CA ILE A 102 -14.16 6.52 -1.96
C ILE A 102 -14.77 7.91 -2.08
N ARG A 103 -14.10 8.84 -2.75
CA ARG A 103 -14.61 10.21 -2.97
C ARG A 103 -15.97 10.22 -3.67
N ARG A 104 -16.15 9.38 -4.70
CA ARG A 104 -17.43 9.25 -5.41
C ARG A 104 -18.53 8.73 -4.50
N LYS A 105 -18.22 7.75 -3.64
CA LYS A 105 -19.19 7.20 -2.68
C LYS A 105 -19.55 8.20 -1.57
N LEU A 106 -18.59 8.98 -1.07
CA LEU A 106 -18.84 10.04 -0.09
C LEU A 106 -19.85 11.09 -0.57
N LYS A 107 -19.92 11.38 -1.88
CA LYS A 107 -20.95 12.27 -2.44
C LYS A 107 -22.38 11.73 -2.39
N LEU A 108 -22.54 10.41 -2.20
CA LEU A 108 -23.85 9.76 -2.30
C LEU A 108 -24.52 9.53 -0.93
N ILE A 109 -23.78 9.74 0.17
CA ILE A 109 -24.27 9.43 1.52
C ILE A 109 -25.04 10.58 2.20
N PHE A 110 -24.86 11.82 1.73
CA PHE A 110 -25.46 13.02 2.32
C PHE A 110 -26.83 13.35 1.75
N SER A 111 -27.68 13.93 2.60
CA SER A 111 -28.95 14.53 2.19
C SER A 111 -28.80 15.99 1.73
N GLU A 112 -29.81 16.51 1.01
CA GLU A 112 -29.79 17.91 0.56
C GLU A 112 -29.73 18.90 1.74
N GLU A 113 -30.32 18.50 2.87
CA GLU A 113 -30.34 19.25 4.14
C GLU A 113 -28.93 19.29 4.80
N GLU A 114 -28.02 18.40 4.41
CA GLU A 114 -26.67 18.26 4.98
C GLU A 114 -25.58 18.88 4.11
N SER A 115 -25.93 19.74 3.14
CA SER A 115 -24.98 20.32 2.16
C SER A 115 -23.71 20.96 2.79
N SER A 116 -23.83 21.60 3.95
CA SER A 116 -22.69 22.16 4.68
C SER A 116 -21.74 21.09 5.23
N LEU A 117 -22.29 19.99 5.75
CA LEU A 117 -21.51 18.86 6.28
C LEU A 117 -20.89 18.06 5.14
N GLU A 118 -21.62 17.83 4.05
CA GLU A 118 -21.10 17.24 2.82
C GLU A 118 -19.86 18.00 2.35
N LYS A 119 -19.97 19.33 2.20
CA LYS A 119 -18.87 20.17 1.77
C LYS A 119 -17.66 20.04 2.69
N LEU A 120 -17.85 20.10 4.00
CA LEU A 120 -16.76 19.96 4.98
C LEU A 120 -16.02 18.63 4.84
N VAL A 121 -16.76 17.52 4.72
CA VAL A 121 -16.18 16.18 4.58
C VAL A 121 -15.44 16.03 3.24
N LEU A 122 -16.02 16.54 2.16
CA LEU A 122 -15.39 16.48 0.84
C LEU A 122 -14.14 17.37 0.74
N ASP A 123 -14.16 18.56 1.34
CA ASP A 123 -13.00 19.45 1.39
C ASP A 123 -11.86 18.80 2.20
N PHE A 124 -12.19 18.17 3.34
CA PHE A 124 -11.21 17.39 4.12
C PHE A 124 -10.63 16.24 3.28
N PHE A 125 -11.48 15.45 2.63
CA PHE A 125 -11.06 14.32 1.79
C PHE A 125 -10.18 14.76 0.61
N ASP A 126 -10.53 15.87 -0.04
CA ASP A 126 -9.79 16.37 -1.20
C ASP A 126 -8.42 16.93 -0.81
N ASN A 127 -8.31 17.59 0.35
CA ASN A 127 -7.02 17.99 0.91
C ASN A 127 -6.16 16.75 1.21
N TYR A 128 -6.72 15.75 1.88
CA TYR A 128 -6.04 14.49 2.14
C TYR A 128 -5.53 13.82 0.84
N LYS A 129 -6.40 13.67 -0.17
CA LYS A 129 -6.04 13.11 -1.48
C LYS A 129 -4.93 13.90 -2.17
N LYS A 130 -4.91 15.23 -2.03
CA LYS A 130 -3.87 16.09 -2.61
C LYS A 130 -2.51 15.81 -1.99
N GLU A 131 -2.45 15.61 -0.68
CA GLU A 131 -1.20 15.29 0.01
C GLU A 131 -0.65 13.92 -0.38
N VAL A 132 -1.52 12.89 -0.44
CA VAL A 132 -1.14 11.57 -0.94
C VAL A 132 -0.61 11.67 -2.37
N TYR A 133 -1.30 12.43 -3.22
CA TYR A 133 -0.86 12.68 -4.60
C TYR A 133 0.53 13.33 -4.67
N ASP A 134 0.77 14.39 -3.89
CA ASP A 134 2.04 15.09 -3.91
C ASP A 134 3.20 14.22 -3.41
N HIS A 135 2.96 13.44 -2.36
CA HIS A 135 3.90 12.49 -1.80
C HIS A 135 4.29 11.41 -2.83
N MET A 136 3.30 10.67 -3.34
CA MET A 136 3.53 9.58 -4.29
C MET A 136 4.12 10.08 -5.62
N LYS A 137 3.75 11.29 -6.08
CA LYS A 137 4.36 11.89 -7.27
C LYS A 137 5.78 12.35 -7.05
N TYR A 138 6.14 12.76 -5.85
CA TYR A 138 7.53 13.06 -5.54
C TYR A 138 8.39 11.81 -5.62
N GLU A 139 7.91 10.70 -5.06
CA GLU A 139 8.59 9.40 -5.13
C GLU A 139 8.74 8.90 -6.57
N ASP A 140 7.64 8.86 -7.32
CA ASP A 140 7.62 8.40 -8.71
C ASP A 140 8.60 9.17 -9.61
N ASN A 141 8.68 10.49 -9.43
CA ASN A 141 9.44 11.37 -10.31
C ASN A 141 10.86 11.66 -9.82
N THR A 142 11.17 11.45 -8.54
CA THR A 142 12.46 11.81 -7.94
C THR A 142 13.12 10.62 -7.26
N VAL A 143 12.45 10.01 -6.27
CA VAL A 143 13.05 8.99 -5.40
C VAL A 143 13.30 7.70 -6.17
N PHE A 144 12.30 7.14 -6.84
CA PHE A 144 12.47 5.88 -7.56
C PHE A 144 13.47 5.97 -8.73
N PRO A 145 13.48 7.04 -9.56
CA PRO A 145 14.54 7.25 -10.55
C PRO A 145 15.94 7.31 -9.92
N TYR A 146 16.10 7.98 -8.79
CA TYR A 146 17.36 8.03 -8.06
C TYR A 146 17.80 6.65 -7.54
N VAL A 147 16.90 5.90 -6.91
CA VAL A 147 17.22 4.53 -6.44
C VAL A 147 17.63 3.64 -7.62
N GLN A 148 16.97 3.79 -8.78
CA GLN A 148 17.32 3.06 -9.99
C GLN A 148 18.71 3.43 -10.53
N SER A 149 19.09 4.72 -10.50
CA SER A 149 20.41 5.17 -10.96
C SER A 149 21.54 4.66 -10.05
N LEU A 150 21.31 4.63 -8.73
CA LEU A 150 22.20 4.00 -7.75
C LEU A 150 22.41 2.51 -8.06
N MET A 151 21.33 1.76 -8.29
CA MET A 151 21.39 0.34 -8.63
C MET A 151 22.16 0.07 -9.93
N ASN A 152 22.11 1.00 -10.89
CA ASN A 152 22.81 0.90 -12.17
C ASN A 152 24.26 1.42 -12.12
N LYS A 153 24.75 1.88 -10.95
CA LYS A 153 26.07 2.49 -10.76
C LYS A 153 26.35 3.67 -11.70
N SER A 154 25.31 4.33 -12.20
CA SER A 154 25.40 5.48 -13.10
C SER A 154 25.29 6.79 -12.34
N ASN A 155 25.75 6.83 -11.09
CA ASN A 155 25.39 7.88 -10.14
C ASN A 155 26.05 9.22 -10.50
N GLU A 156 25.34 10.04 -11.27
CA GLU A 156 25.70 11.43 -11.60
C GLU A 156 24.89 12.46 -10.77
N ASP A 157 23.90 12.02 -9.99
CA ASP A 157 22.95 12.89 -9.29
C ASP A 157 23.43 13.35 -7.91
N LYS A 158 23.17 14.63 -7.58
CA LYS A 158 23.44 15.24 -6.25
C LYS A 158 22.38 14.90 -5.18
N TYR A 159 21.49 13.96 -5.45
CA TYR A 159 20.42 13.58 -4.55
C TYR A 159 20.91 12.56 -3.49
N SER A 160 20.25 12.52 -2.33
CA SER A 160 20.43 11.50 -1.30
C SER A 160 19.08 11.12 -0.71
N ILE A 161 18.90 9.84 -0.40
CA ILE A 161 17.69 9.32 0.22
C ILE A 161 17.37 9.96 1.58
N ASN A 162 18.35 10.56 2.26
CA ASN A 162 18.11 11.34 3.47
C ASN A 162 17.18 12.53 3.21
N ILE A 163 17.21 13.14 2.02
CA ILE A 163 16.32 14.25 1.65
C ILE A 163 14.87 13.79 1.63
N PHE A 164 14.62 12.54 1.20
CA PHE A 164 13.30 11.94 1.23
C PHE A 164 12.87 11.61 2.66
N GLU A 165 13.73 10.94 3.43
CA GLU A 165 13.44 10.57 4.82
C GLU A 165 13.07 11.79 5.70
N GLU A 166 13.78 12.92 5.55
CA GLU A 166 13.48 14.16 6.29
C GLU A 166 12.14 14.80 5.90
N ARG A 167 11.61 14.48 4.71
CA ARG A 167 10.38 15.05 4.15
C ARG A 167 9.22 14.05 4.13
N HIS A 168 9.44 12.81 4.56
CA HIS A 168 8.42 11.78 4.52
C HIS A 168 7.25 12.22 5.41
N ASN A 169 6.11 12.42 4.77
CA ASN A 169 4.91 12.87 5.44
C ASN A 169 4.09 11.65 5.82
N ASN A 170 3.61 11.59 7.07
CA ASN A 170 2.73 10.54 7.52
C ASN A 170 1.33 10.70 6.88
N ILE A 171 1.12 10.04 5.74
CA ILE A 171 -0.14 10.08 5.00
C ILE A 171 -1.20 9.14 5.59
N GLU A 172 -0.83 8.15 6.40
CA GLU A 172 -1.77 7.23 7.03
C GLU A 172 -2.55 7.88 8.20
N GLU A 173 -1.93 8.76 8.98
CA GLU A 173 -2.57 9.43 10.13
C GLU A 173 -3.82 10.23 9.73
N LYS A 174 -3.83 10.86 8.56
CA LYS A 174 -4.96 11.68 8.10
C LYS A 174 -6.19 10.87 7.70
N ILE A 175 -6.04 9.60 7.32
CA ILE A 175 -7.19 8.69 7.14
C ILE A 175 -7.88 8.45 8.49
N ALA A 176 -7.11 8.32 9.57
CA ALA A 176 -7.68 8.08 10.89
C ALA A 176 -8.62 9.21 11.31
N ASP A 177 -8.26 10.45 11.03
CA ASP A 177 -9.09 11.64 11.29
C ASP A 177 -10.37 11.64 10.47
N LEU A 178 -10.29 11.36 9.16
CA LEU A 178 -11.49 11.25 8.32
C LEU A 178 -12.46 10.19 8.84
N LYS A 179 -11.96 9.00 9.20
CA LYS A 179 -12.79 7.93 9.77
C LYS A 179 -13.47 8.40 11.05
N ARG A 180 -12.74 9.08 11.93
CA ARG A 180 -13.30 9.65 13.17
C ARG A 180 -14.37 10.69 12.88
N ILE A 181 -14.19 11.53 11.86
CA ILE A 181 -15.18 12.51 11.44
C ILE A 181 -16.46 11.81 10.99
N LEU A 182 -16.35 10.84 10.08
CA LEU A 182 -17.49 10.07 9.56
C LEU A 182 -18.24 9.33 10.67
N LEU A 183 -17.52 8.69 11.59
CA LEU A 183 -18.14 7.93 12.69
C LEU A 183 -18.86 8.80 13.73
N LYS A 184 -18.33 9.99 14.02
CA LYS A 184 -18.83 10.84 15.12
C LYS A 184 -19.85 11.88 14.69
N TYR A 185 -19.68 12.44 13.50
CA TYR A 185 -20.39 13.65 13.11
C TYR A 185 -21.33 13.45 11.92
N VAL A 186 -21.21 12.34 11.18
CA VAL A 186 -22.15 12.03 10.10
C VAL A 186 -23.25 11.12 10.65
N SER A 187 -24.44 11.69 10.84
CA SER A 187 -25.62 11.00 11.37
C SER A 187 -26.80 11.15 10.42
N GLY A 188 -27.68 10.15 10.32
CA GLY A 188 -28.85 10.25 9.44
C GLY A 188 -28.55 10.04 7.95
N VAL A 189 -27.47 9.31 7.64
CA VAL A 189 -27.09 8.97 6.26
C VAL A 189 -28.24 8.31 5.51
N LYS A 190 -28.41 8.69 4.24
CA LYS A 190 -29.44 8.11 3.36
C LYS A 190 -29.25 6.60 3.15
N ASP A 191 -27.99 6.17 3.10
CA ASP A 191 -27.61 4.77 2.86
C ASP A 191 -26.56 4.31 3.88
N GLN A 192 -27.03 3.63 4.90
CA GLN A 192 -26.19 3.06 5.95
C GLN A 192 -25.26 1.96 5.44
N THR A 193 -25.67 1.21 4.40
CA THR A 193 -24.84 0.15 3.81
C THR A 193 -23.66 0.78 3.06
N LEU A 194 -23.93 1.84 2.30
CA LEU A 194 -22.88 2.59 1.61
C LEU A 194 -21.90 3.24 2.58
N MET A 195 -22.39 3.86 3.67
CA MET A 195 -21.53 4.39 4.72
C MET A 195 -20.62 3.31 5.33
N THR A 196 -21.18 2.13 5.62
CA THR A 196 -20.42 0.98 6.12
C THR A 196 -19.33 0.56 5.13
N ASN A 197 -19.65 0.48 3.84
CA ASN A 197 -18.69 0.14 2.79
C ASN A 197 -17.57 1.18 2.66
N ILE A 198 -17.89 2.47 2.74
CA ILE A 198 -16.88 3.55 2.74
C ILE A 198 -15.94 3.39 3.93
N LEU A 199 -16.47 3.17 5.13
CA LEU A 199 -15.66 3.00 6.34
C LEU A 199 -14.74 1.78 6.21
N LEU A 200 -15.25 0.63 5.76
CA LEU A 200 -14.44 -0.57 5.53
C LEU A 200 -13.30 -0.28 4.54
N GLU A 201 -13.58 0.43 3.45
CA GLU A 201 -12.55 0.82 2.48
C GLU A 201 -11.52 1.78 3.06
N LEU A 202 -11.91 2.69 3.93
CA LEU A 202 -10.98 3.58 4.64
C LEU A 202 -10.11 2.81 5.64
N TYR A 203 -10.65 1.84 6.38
CA TYR A 203 -9.86 0.98 7.25
C TYR A 203 -8.84 0.16 6.46
N MET A 204 -9.27 -0.46 5.35
CA MET A 204 -8.36 -1.20 4.47
C MET A 204 -7.30 -0.28 3.87
N SER A 205 -7.66 0.92 3.43
CA SER A 205 -6.70 1.91 2.89
C SER A 205 -5.66 2.34 3.92
N GLU A 206 -6.06 2.54 5.18
CA GLU A 206 -5.14 2.86 6.27
C GLU A 206 -4.13 1.74 6.51
N GLU A 207 -4.58 0.48 6.59
CA GLU A 207 -3.69 -0.67 6.76
C GLU A 207 -2.74 -0.86 5.56
N GLU A 208 -3.24 -0.64 4.34
CA GLU A 208 -2.44 -0.70 3.11
C GLU A 208 -1.37 0.40 3.07
N LEU A 209 -1.71 1.64 3.45
CA LEU A 209 -0.75 2.75 3.52
C LEU A 209 0.25 2.58 4.66
N ALA A 210 -0.17 2.09 5.83
CA ALA A 210 0.77 1.77 6.90
C ALA A 210 1.79 0.70 6.48
N SER A 211 1.34 -0.32 5.73
CA SER A 211 2.24 -1.34 5.17
C SER A 211 3.18 -0.76 4.10
N HIS A 212 2.69 0.21 3.31
CA HIS A 212 3.48 0.95 2.33
C HIS A 212 4.60 1.76 3.01
N THR A 213 4.25 2.65 3.93
CA THR A 213 5.17 3.46 4.72
C THR A 213 6.20 2.60 5.45
N PHE A 214 5.78 1.46 6.03
CA PHE A 214 6.71 0.52 6.66
C PHE A 214 7.77 -0.02 5.68
N ILE A 215 7.36 -0.42 4.48
CA ILE A 215 8.30 -0.92 3.46
C ILE A 215 9.29 0.17 3.06
N GLU A 216 8.83 1.41 2.93
CA GLU A 216 9.68 2.55 2.59
C GLU A 216 10.68 2.85 3.70
N ASP A 217 10.17 3.23 4.88
CA ASP A 217 10.96 3.79 5.96
C ASP A 217 11.82 2.75 6.67
N SER A 218 11.28 1.55 6.86
CA SER A 218 11.95 0.53 7.67
C SER A 218 12.81 -0.42 6.84
N LEU A 219 12.63 -0.48 5.51
CA LEU A 219 13.32 -1.46 4.65
C LEU A 219 14.05 -0.80 3.47
N VAL A 220 13.33 -0.08 2.60
CA VAL A 220 13.91 0.50 1.38
C VAL A 220 14.92 1.60 1.72
N ILE A 221 14.54 2.61 2.51
CA ILE A 221 15.42 3.72 2.88
C ILE A 221 16.72 3.20 3.54
N PRO A 222 16.69 2.33 4.57
CA PRO A 222 17.91 1.80 5.19
C PRO A 222 18.82 1.04 4.21
N ARG A 223 18.21 0.29 3.28
CA ARG A 223 18.97 -0.45 2.26
C ARG A 223 19.60 0.50 1.25
N VAL A 224 18.89 1.52 0.80
CA VAL A 224 19.42 2.54 -0.12
C VAL A 224 20.57 3.31 0.53
N LYS A 225 20.46 3.69 1.81
CA LYS A 225 21.57 4.31 2.57
C LYS A 225 22.84 3.44 2.59
N THR A 226 22.66 2.14 2.71
CA THR A 226 23.76 1.16 2.70
C THR A 226 24.42 1.11 1.31
N ILE A 227 23.62 1.11 0.25
CA ILE A 227 24.07 1.21 -1.16
C ILE A 227 24.81 2.53 -1.43
N GLU A 228 24.28 3.67 -0.97
CA GLU A 228 24.92 5.00 -1.11
C GLU A 228 26.32 5.04 -0.50
N LYS A 229 26.51 4.37 0.65
CA LYS A 229 27.80 4.30 1.35
C LYS A 229 28.79 3.33 0.70
N GLY A 230 28.38 2.58 -0.33
CA GLY A 230 29.20 1.54 -0.95
C GLY A 230 29.45 0.34 -0.04
N VAL A 231 28.63 0.17 1.00
CA VAL A 231 28.67 -1.00 1.89
C VAL A 231 27.72 -2.02 1.28
N LEU A 232 28.23 -3.11 0.73
CA LEU A 232 27.45 -4.25 0.23
C LEU A 232 27.68 -5.47 1.11
#